data_AF-A0A919PTI3-F1
#
_entry.id   AF-A0A919PTI3-F1
#
_cell.length_a   1.000
_cell.length_b   1.000
_cell.length_c   1.000
_cell.angle_alpha   90.00
_cell.angle_beta   90.00
_cell.angle_gamma   90.00
#
_symmetry.space_group_name_H-M   'P 1'
#
loop_
_entity.id
_entity.type
_entity.pdbx_description
1 polymer ?
#
loop_
_entity_poly.entity_id
_entity_poly.type
_entity_poly.pdbx_seq_one_letter_code
_entity_poly.pdbx_strand_id
1 'polypeptide(L)'
;MICPHCTTNLTRKNRPGKRCGSCKKPFVFEPKENPLALHDVKVRRLTAKLSEGGLWYTTTQLYYASARKTNKVAAGGPFGCGIVVPIIAGLVLVVLGIFGNTSPLLAVLGAALLVFSAVIIWLRVAGVLRPKVVMKMSLPQFRQEIIGGWSRVYGKPPGGIVDEPHVQPGRQPQQPAFAILSPDPSVLACLQVNDVGRRFNAALAAKVADLPPETPVAVIHDASLDGELFLASAKHELRGRRVIDLGLRPRAVLAAKDPFRLRTKDRQPERIAWLKANTDLTPKELDWLGDGWSSPIAALRPAQLLARIEKVATHLGGANDPARKAAAAIGFMTWPAA
;
A
#
# COMPACT_ATOMS: atom_id res chain seq x y z
N MET A 1 -10.76 0.85 -26.08
CA MET A 1 -11.28 0.59 -24.71
C MET A 1 -12.63 -0.08 -24.85
N ILE A 2 -13.04 -0.92 -23.91
CA ILE A 2 -14.37 -1.54 -23.95
C ILE A 2 -15.40 -0.56 -23.38
N CYS A 3 -16.48 -0.31 -24.11
CA CYS A 3 -17.58 0.53 -23.63
C CYS A 3 -18.21 -0.09 -22.36
N PRO A 4 -18.39 0.68 -21.26
CA PRO A 4 -18.97 0.13 -20.03
C PRO A 4 -20.47 -0.19 -20.14
N HIS A 5 -21.14 0.23 -21.22
CA HIS A 5 -22.58 0.07 -21.40
C HIS A 5 -22.96 -1.01 -22.42
N CYS A 6 -22.32 -1.02 -23.59
CA CYS A 6 -22.66 -1.95 -24.69
C CYS A 6 -21.56 -2.97 -24.99
N THR A 7 -20.46 -2.97 -24.23
CA THR A 7 -19.30 -3.89 -24.38
C THR A 7 -18.55 -3.82 -25.72
N THR A 8 -18.97 -2.96 -26.65
CA THR A 8 -18.25 -2.73 -27.92
C THR A 8 -16.83 -2.21 -27.66
N ASN A 9 -15.85 -2.73 -28.40
CA ASN A 9 -14.49 -2.21 -28.38
C ASN A 9 -14.40 -0.90 -29.18
N LEU A 10 -14.08 0.20 -28.52
CA LEU A 10 -14.03 1.54 -29.09
C LEU A 10 -12.58 1.99 -29.33
N THR A 11 -12.32 2.48 -30.53
CA THR A 11 -11.11 3.23 -30.89
C THR A 11 -11.24 4.70 -30.44
N ARG A 12 -10.15 5.48 -30.51
CA ARG A 12 -10.17 6.92 -30.14
C ARG A 12 -11.13 7.74 -31.00
N LYS A 13 -11.21 7.46 -32.31
CA LYS A 13 -12.10 8.16 -33.25
C LYS A 13 -13.58 7.90 -32.94
N ASN A 14 -13.92 6.73 -32.38
CA ASN A 14 -15.29 6.31 -32.13
C ASN A 14 -15.85 6.81 -30.78
N ARG A 15 -15.25 7.84 -30.16
CA ARG A 15 -15.68 8.33 -28.84
C ARG A 15 -15.46 9.84 -28.60
N PRO A 16 -15.93 10.72 -29.51
CA PRO A 16 -15.86 12.16 -29.27
C PRO A 16 -16.66 12.54 -28.02
N GLY A 17 -16.15 13.50 -27.23
CA GLY A 17 -16.85 14.03 -26.05
C GLY A 17 -17.14 12.99 -24.96
N LYS A 18 -16.31 11.95 -24.82
CA LYS A 18 -16.49 10.85 -23.84
C LYS A 18 -17.85 10.14 -23.95
N ARG A 19 -18.35 9.97 -25.17
CA ARG A 19 -19.56 9.20 -25.49
C ARG A 19 -19.22 8.00 -26.37
N CYS A 20 -19.94 6.90 -26.20
CA CYS A 20 -19.76 5.73 -27.07
C CYS A 20 -20.27 6.02 -28.48
N GLY A 21 -19.47 5.78 -29.53
CA GLY A 21 -19.91 5.94 -30.91
C GLY A 21 -21.08 5.03 -31.32
N SER A 22 -21.19 3.85 -30.69
CA SER A 22 -22.25 2.86 -30.95
C SER A 22 -23.52 3.16 -30.14
N CYS A 23 -23.47 3.11 -28.81
CA CYS A 23 -24.65 3.28 -27.97
C CYS A 23 -24.93 4.72 -27.50
N LYS A 24 -24.08 5.70 -27.88
CA LYS A 24 -24.17 7.13 -27.54
C LYS A 24 -24.15 7.49 -26.04
N LYS A 25 -24.12 6.50 -25.14
CA LYS A 25 -24.05 6.73 -23.69
C LYS A 25 -22.71 7.34 -23.27
N PRO A 26 -22.70 8.29 -22.30
CA PRO A 26 -21.48 8.88 -21.77
C PRO A 26 -20.70 7.89 -20.90
N PHE A 27 -19.39 8.08 -20.80
CA PHE A 27 -18.50 7.42 -19.86
C PHE A 27 -17.55 8.45 -19.23
N VAL A 28 -16.90 8.11 -18.12
CA VAL A 28 -16.16 9.09 -17.30
C VAL A 28 -14.69 9.18 -17.73
N PHE A 29 -14.06 8.02 -17.87
CA PHE A 29 -12.60 7.93 -17.92
C PHE A 29 -12.08 7.53 -19.29
N GLU A 30 -11.16 8.34 -19.80
CA GLU A 30 -10.36 8.06 -20.98
C GLU A 30 -8.94 7.62 -20.55
N PRO A 31 -8.52 6.36 -20.79
CA PRO A 31 -7.24 5.85 -20.31
C PRO A 31 -6.00 6.67 -20.64
N LYS A 32 -5.98 7.35 -21.79
CA LYS A 32 -4.82 8.15 -22.23
C LYS A 32 -4.74 9.53 -21.56
N GLU A 33 -5.85 10.03 -21.03
CA GLU A 33 -5.94 11.35 -20.37
C GLU A 33 -5.83 11.22 -18.85
N ASN A 34 -6.03 10.00 -18.32
CA ASN A 34 -6.00 9.74 -16.88
C ASN A 34 -4.59 9.30 -16.42
N PRO A 35 -3.96 9.97 -15.43
CA PRO A 35 -2.63 9.62 -14.92
C PRO A 35 -2.50 8.18 -14.36
N LEU A 36 -3.61 7.60 -13.91
CA LEU A 36 -3.70 6.23 -13.38
C LEU A 36 -4.16 5.21 -14.44
N ALA A 37 -4.25 5.64 -15.71
CA ALA A 37 -4.73 4.86 -16.85
C ALA A 37 -6.04 4.12 -16.54
N LEU A 38 -6.99 4.84 -15.93
CA LEU A 38 -8.30 4.30 -15.59
C LEU A 38 -9.26 4.37 -16.78
N HIS A 39 -10.13 3.37 -16.86
CA HIS A 39 -11.38 3.39 -17.63
C HIS A 39 -12.49 2.86 -16.73
N ASP A 40 -13.74 3.15 -17.07
CA ASP A 40 -14.91 2.84 -16.25
C ASP A 40 -15.00 1.35 -15.89
N VAL A 41 -14.76 0.45 -16.87
CA VAL A 41 -14.75 -0.99 -16.62
C VAL A 41 -13.67 -1.40 -15.59
N LYS A 42 -12.50 -0.75 -15.57
CA LYS A 42 -11.44 -1.02 -14.59
C LYS A 42 -11.88 -0.56 -13.21
N VAL A 43 -12.51 0.62 -13.11
CA VAL A 43 -13.06 1.11 -11.84
C VAL A 43 -14.13 0.15 -11.31
N ARG A 44 -15.10 -0.28 -12.13
CA ARG A 44 -16.12 -1.29 -11.72
C ARG A 44 -15.50 -2.59 -11.20
N ARG A 45 -14.43 -3.08 -11.84
CA ARG A 45 -13.74 -4.30 -11.38
C ARG A 45 -13.02 -4.08 -10.05
N LEU A 46 -12.39 -2.91 -9.87
CA LEU A 46 -11.74 -2.57 -8.60
C LEU A 46 -12.75 -2.42 -7.47
N THR A 47 -13.87 -1.75 -7.72
CA THR A 47 -14.92 -1.52 -6.74
C THR A 47 -15.54 -2.85 -6.33
N ALA A 48 -15.89 -3.71 -7.30
CA ALA A 48 -16.41 -5.06 -7.02
C ALA A 48 -15.44 -5.93 -6.21
N LYS A 49 -14.13 -5.81 -6.45
CA LYS A 49 -13.11 -6.54 -5.70
C LYS A 49 -12.89 -5.99 -4.28
N LEU A 50 -13.11 -4.69 -4.07
CA LEU A 50 -12.99 -4.06 -2.76
C LEU A 50 -14.25 -4.30 -1.92
N SER A 51 -15.43 -4.31 -2.55
CA SER A 51 -16.72 -4.60 -1.91
C SER A 51 -17.11 -6.09 -1.94
N GLU A 52 -16.14 -6.97 -2.15
CA GLU A 52 -16.35 -8.42 -2.14
C GLU A 52 -16.91 -8.84 -0.77
N GLY A 53 -18.02 -9.61 -0.77
CA GLY A 53 -18.72 -9.99 0.46
C GLY A 53 -19.59 -8.88 1.08
N GLY A 54 -19.97 -7.85 0.30
CA GLY A 54 -20.81 -6.76 0.79
C GLY A 54 -20.07 -5.75 1.68
N LEU A 55 -18.73 -5.80 1.67
CA LEU A 55 -17.89 -4.92 2.48
C LEU A 55 -17.89 -3.50 1.94
N TRP A 56 -17.75 -2.55 2.85
CA TRP A 56 -17.49 -1.15 2.52
C TRP A 56 -15.98 -0.90 2.44
N TYR A 57 -15.57 0.04 1.61
CA TYR A 57 -14.18 0.44 1.45
C TYR A 57 -14.06 1.96 1.39
N THR A 58 -12.88 2.47 1.70
CA THR A 58 -12.63 3.90 1.74
C THR A 58 -12.12 4.45 0.41
N THR A 59 -12.25 5.77 0.21
CA THR A 59 -11.74 6.44 -0.99
C THR A 59 -10.23 6.22 -1.18
N THR A 60 -9.49 6.21 -0.08
CA THR A 60 -8.05 5.96 -0.01
C THR A 60 -7.71 4.53 -0.42
N GLN A 61 -8.51 3.54 -0.01
CA GLN A 61 -8.35 2.16 -0.47
C GLN A 61 -8.56 2.04 -1.99
N LEU A 62 -9.59 2.69 -2.54
CA LEU A 62 -9.80 2.70 -4.00
C LEU A 62 -8.69 3.45 -4.74
N TYR A 63 -8.18 4.54 -4.16
CA TYR A 63 -7.06 5.31 -4.69
C TYR A 63 -5.78 4.47 -4.81
N TYR A 64 -5.37 3.77 -3.75
CA TYR A 64 -4.22 2.87 -3.79
C TYR A 64 -4.45 1.67 -4.73
N ALA A 65 -5.64 1.08 -4.71
CA ALA A 65 -5.99 -0.02 -5.62
C ALA A 65 -5.90 0.41 -7.11
N SER A 66 -6.31 1.64 -7.41
CA SER A 66 -6.28 2.22 -8.76
C SER A 66 -4.86 2.42 -9.28
N ALA A 67 -3.93 2.84 -8.40
CA ALA A 67 -2.55 3.13 -8.77
C ALA A 67 -1.62 1.91 -8.77
N ARG A 68 -2.04 0.76 -8.24
CA ARG A 68 -1.17 -0.43 -8.08
C ARG A 68 -0.46 -0.87 -9.37
N LYS A 69 -1.11 -0.78 -10.52
CA LYS A 69 -0.48 -1.13 -11.82
C LYS A 69 0.43 -0.03 -12.35
N THR A 70 0.10 1.24 -12.12
CA THR A 70 0.84 2.39 -12.66
C THR A 70 2.02 2.81 -11.80
N ASN A 71 2.02 2.44 -10.51
CA ASN A 71 3.11 2.66 -9.56
C ASN A 71 4.04 1.45 -9.44
N LYS A 72 4.03 0.54 -10.43
CA LYS A 72 5.06 -0.48 -10.50
C LYS A 72 6.40 0.23 -10.71
N VAL A 73 7.25 0.14 -9.71
CA VAL A 73 8.68 0.40 -9.86
C VAL A 73 9.11 -0.49 -11.02
N ALA A 74 9.62 0.10 -12.10
CA ALA A 74 10.20 -0.69 -13.17
C ALA A 74 11.19 -1.64 -12.51
N ALA A 75 11.01 -2.95 -12.68
CA ALA A 75 11.86 -3.98 -12.10
C ALA A 75 13.28 -3.99 -12.72
N GLY A 76 13.72 -2.86 -13.28
CA GLY A 76 15.11 -2.66 -13.62
C GLY A 76 15.88 -2.61 -12.32
N GLY A 77 16.74 -3.60 -12.12
CA GLY A 77 17.86 -3.46 -11.21
C GLY A 77 18.70 -2.22 -11.56
N PRO A 78 19.91 -2.09 -11.00
CA PRO A 78 20.80 -0.98 -11.37
C PRO A 78 21.00 -0.86 -12.89
N PHE A 79 20.79 -1.94 -13.66
CA PHE A 79 20.90 -2.07 -15.12
C PHE A 79 19.56 -2.01 -15.87
N GLY A 80 18.68 -1.05 -15.58
CA GLY A 80 17.52 -0.80 -16.46
C GLY A 80 17.96 -0.49 -17.91
N CYS A 81 17.08 -0.67 -18.90
CA CYS A 81 17.44 -0.49 -20.33
C CYS A 81 18.12 0.85 -20.65
N GLY A 82 17.84 1.91 -19.89
CA GLY A 82 18.52 3.21 -20.03
C GLY A 82 20.02 3.22 -19.71
N ILE A 83 20.57 2.17 -19.10
CA ILE A 83 22.01 2.00 -18.82
C ILE A 83 22.62 0.91 -19.70
N VAL A 84 21.85 -0.14 -20.02
CA VAL A 84 22.35 -1.23 -20.87
C VAL A 84 22.63 -0.74 -22.30
N VAL A 85 21.74 0.09 -22.86
CA VAL A 85 21.91 0.64 -24.21
C VAL A 85 23.21 1.46 -24.35
N PRO A 86 23.51 2.45 -23.49
CA PRO A 86 24.77 3.19 -23.60
C PRO A 86 26.00 2.32 -23.33
N ILE A 87 25.92 1.29 -22.50
CA ILE A 87 27.04 0.35 -22.33
C ILE A 87 27.33 -0.41 -23.61
N ILE A 88 26.31 -1.00 -24.25
CA ILE A 88 26.46 -1.75 -25.50
C ILE A 88 26.96 -0.82 -26.61
N ALA A 89 26.35 0.36 -26.77
CA ALA A 89 26.79 1.34 -27.75
C ALA A 89 28.24 1.79 -27.50
N GLY A 90 28.62 1.98 -26.24
CA GLY A 90 29.97 2.37 -25.84
C GLY A 90 31.00 1.30 -26.21
N LEU A 91 30.71 0.03 -25.90
CA LEU A 91 31.56 -1.10 -26.26
C LEU A 91 31.72 -1.22 -27.79
N VAL A 92 30.63 -1.11 -28.55
CA VAL A 92 30.68 -1.18 -30.02
C VAL A 92 31.54 -0.05 -30.60
N LEU A 93 31.37 1.18 -30.11
CA LEU A 93 32.16 2.33 -30.56
C LEU A 93 33.65 2.19 -30.23
N VAL A 94 33.99 1.65 -29.06
CA VAL A 94 35.38 1.34 -28.69
C VAL A 94 35.98 0.31 -29.64
N VAL A 95 35.27 -0.79 -29.90
CA VAL A 95 35.76 -1.85 -30.80
C VAL A 95 35.94 -1.33 -32.23
N LEU A 96 34.97 -0.59 -32.76
CA LEU A 96 35.05 0.01 -34.10
C LEU A 96 36.17 1.05 -34.22
N GLY A 97 36.40 1.84 -33.17
CA GLY A 97 37.46 2.86 -33.18
C GLY A 97 38.88 2.30 -33.01
N ILE A 98 39.03 1.15 -32.35
CA ILE A 98 40.35 0.49 -32.14
C ILE A 98 40.70 -0.44 -33.31
N PHE A 99 39.74 -1.26 -33.74
CA PHE A 99 39.98 -2.32 -34.73
C PHE A 99 39.44 -1.98 -36.12
N GLY A 100 38.51 -1.03 -36.23
CA GLY A 100 38.02 -0.57 -37.52
C GLY A 100 38.98 0.47 -38.10
N ASN A 101 39.02 0.56 -39.43
CA ASN A 101 39.78 1.57 -40.17
C ASN A 101 39.10 2.96 -40.11
N THR A 102 38.52 3.28 -38.96
CA THR A 102 37.69 4.46 -38.70
C THR A 102 38.42 5.44 -37.79
N SER A 103 37.87 6.64 -37.59
CA SER A 103 38.53 7.68 -36.79
C SER A 103 38.71 7.26 -35.32
N PRO A 104 39.88 7.53 -34.69
CA PRO A 104 40.12 7.24 -33.27
C PRO A 104 39.16 8.00 -32.33
N LEU A 105 38.50 9.04 -32.83
CA LEU A 105 37.42 9.76 -32.14
C LEU A 105 36.28 8.83 -31.69
N LEU A 106 35.97 7.76 -32.45
CA LEU A 106 34.93 6.80 -32.08
C LEU A 106 35.31 6.01 -30.81
N ALA A 107 36.59 5.66 -30.65
CA ALA A 107 37.07 5.01 -29.43
C ALA A 107 36.95 5.92 -28.20
N VAL A 108 37.29 7.21 -28.36
CA VAL A 108 37.16 8.22 -27.29
C VAL A 108 35.69 8.40 -26.88
N LEU A 109 34.79 8.53 -27.86
CA LEU A 109 33.34 8.65 -27.60
C LEU A 109 32.79 7.40 -26.91
N GLY A 110 33.21 6.21 -27.36
CA GLY A 110 32.82 4.95 -26.73
C GLY A 110 33.30 4.85 -25.27
N ALA A 111 34.56 5.20 -25.00
CA ALA A 111 35.11 5.23 -23.65
C ALA A 111 34.39 6.23 -22.75
N ALA A 112 34.10 7.44 -23.24
CA ALA A 112 33.34 8.44 -22.50
C ALA A 112 31.94 7.95 -22.11
N LEU A 113 31.25 7.24 -23.02
CA LEU A 113 29.92 6.67 -22.77
C LEU A 113 29.95 5.57 -21.69
N LEU A 114 31.02 4.76 -21.66
CA LEU A 114 31.24 3.74 -20.63
C LEU A 114 31.52 4.36 -19.26
N VAL A 115 32.40 5.37 -19.20
CA VAL A 115 32.68 6.11 -17.95
C VAL A 115 31.41 6.78 -17.42
N PHE A 116 30.66 7.45 -18.29
CA PHE A 116 29.38 8.06 -17.91
C PHE A 116 28.40 7.01 -17.36
N SER A 117 28.28 5.86 -18.02
CA SER A 117 27.42 4.76 -17.56
C SER A 117 27.87 4.21 -16.21
N ALA A 118 29.18 4.04 -16.00
CA ALA A 118 29.76 3.60 -14.73
C ALA A 118 29.50 4.60 -13.60
N VAL A 119 29.64 5.91 -13.85
CA VAL A 119 29.31 6.97 -12.88
C VAL A 119 27.83 6.92 -12.52
N ILE A 120 26.92 6.77 -13.49
CA ILE A 120 25.49 6.66 -13.20
C ILE A 120 25.16 5.40 -12.38
N ILE A 121 25.79 4.26 -12.70
CA ILE A 121 25.67 3.03 -11.90
C ILE A 121 26.16 3.28 -10.48
N TRP A 122 27.35 3.87 -10.31
CA TRP A 122 27.92 4.19 -9.02
C TRP A 122 27.02 5.12 -8.21
N LEU A 123 26.51 6.20 -8.81
CA LEU A 123 25.56 7.12 -8.17
C LEU A 123 24.24 6.44 -7.77
N ARG A 124 23.78 5.44 -8.54
CA ARG A 124 22.60 4.63 -8.17
C ARG A 124 22.89 3.66 -7.03
N VAL A 125 24.03 2.98 -7.06
CA VAL A 125 24.47 2.04 -6.02
C VAL A 125 24.75 2.77 -4.71
N ALA A 126 25.40 3.93 -4.76
CA ALA A 126 25.59 4.83 -3.62
C ALA A 126 24.28 5.47 -3.12
N GLY A 127 23.17 5.25 -3.84
CA GLY A 127 21.86 5.75 -3.45
C GLY A 127 21.68 7.26 -3.59
N VAL A 128 22.53 7.92 -4.39
CA VAL A 128 22.41 9.35 -4.75
C VAL A 128 21.26 9.54 -5.74
N LEU A 129 21.18 8.67 -6.76
CA LEU A 129 20.13 8.69 -7.78
C LEU A 129 19.03 7.66 -7.48
N ARG A 130 18.22 7.95 -6.46
CA ARG A 130 17.06 7.10 -6.10
C ARG A 130 15.78 7.61 -6.77
N PRO A 131 15.06 6.78 -7.55
CA PRO A 131 13.81 7.19 -8.17
C PRO A 131 12.73 7.36 -7.10
N LYS A 132 12.07 8.52 -7.09
CA LYS A 132 10.89 8.76 -6.25
C LYS A 132 9.74 7.92 -6.79
N VAL A 133 9.06 7.17 -5.92
CA VAL A 133 7.87 6.38 -6.29
C VAL A 133 6.69 7.01 -5.58
N VAL A 134 6.10 8.01 -6.23
CA VAL A 134 4.92 8.72 -5.75
C VAL A 134 3.70 8.35 -6.55
N MET A 135 2.54 8.58 -5.93
CA MET A 135 1.27 8.59 -6.62
C MET A 135 1.30 9.65 -7.74
N LYS A 136 0.90 9.25 -8.95
CA LYS A 136 0.84 10.15 -10.13
C LYS A 136 -0.28 11.21 -10.06
N MET A 137 -1.19 11.04 -9.12
CA MET A 137 -2.36 11.88 -8.87
C MET A 137 -2.48 12.02 -7.37
N SER A 138 -2.81 13.19 -6.83
CA SER A 138 -3.00 13.37 -5.39
C SER A 138 -4.36 12.83 -4.93
N LEU A 139 -4.53 12.57 -3.63
CA LEU A 139 -5.82 12.09 -3.11
C LEU A 139 -6.97 13.12 -3.29
N PRO A 140 -6.79 14.44 -3.05
CA PRO A 140 -7.83 15.43 -3.34
C PRO A 140 -8.21 15.47 -4.82
N GLN A 141 -7.21 15.41 -5.72
CA GLN A 141 -7.46 15.33 -7.16
C GLN A 141 -8.21 14.05 -7.53
N PHE A 142 -7.88 12.91 -6.90
CA PHE A 142 -8.59 11.66 -7.09
C PHE A 142 -10.06 11.75 -6.66
N ARG A 143 -10.34 12.35 -5.49
CA ARG A 143 -11.72 12.61 -5.02
C ARG A 143 -12.49 13.43 -6.05
N GLN A 144 -11.92 14.55 -6.51
CA GLN A 144 -12.60 15.46 -7.42
C GLN A 144 -12.80 14.85 -8.83
N GLU A 145 -11.74 14.36 -9.44
CA GLU A 145 -11.76 13.91 -10.84
C GLU A 145 -12.35 12.51 -11.00
N ILE A 146 -12.02 11.58 -10.10
CA ILE A 146 -12.43 10.18 -10.20
C ILE A 146 -13.78 9.99 -9.55
N ILE A 147 -13.90 10.28 -8.26
CA ILE A 147 -15.17 10.06 -7.55
C ILE A 147 -16.22 11.07 -8.01
N GLY A 148 -15.89 12.36 -8.05
CA GLY A 148 -16.78 13.42 -8.53
C GLY A 148 -17.14 13.29 -10.01
N GLY A 149 -16.18 12.92 -10.87
CA GLY A 149 -16.45 12.60 -12.28
C GLY A 149 -17.41 11.43 -12.44
N TRP A 150 -17.22 10.37 -11.65
CA TRP A 150 -18.09 9.21 -11.63
C TRP A 150 -19.52 9.56 -11.23
N SER A 151 -19.68 10.25 -10.11
CA SER A 151 -21.00 10.66 -9.60
C SER A 151 -21.75 11.55 -10.59
N ARG A 152 -21.07 12.47 -11.29
CA ARG A 152 -21.71 13.32 -12.31
C ARG A 152 -22.28 12.55 -13.50
N VAL A 153 -21.60 11.50 -13.96
CA VAL A 153 -22.05 10.72 -15.14
C VAL A 153 -23.03 9.62 -14.74
N TYR A 154 -22.86 9.01 -13.57
CA TYR A 154 -23.64 7.85 -13.14
C TYR A 154 -24.68 8.16 -12.04
N GLY A 155 -24.76 9.41 -11.58
CA GLY A 155 -25.72 9.88 -10.56
C GLY A 155 -25.40 9.48 -9.12
N LYS A 156 -24.41 8.61 -8.90
CA LYS A 156 -24.01 8.11 -7.57
C LYS A 156 -22.54 7.72 -7.54
N PRO A 157 -21.88 7.73 -6.36
CA PRO A 157 -20.50 7.27 -6.24
C PRO A 157 -20.37 5.77 -6.59
N PRO A 158 -19.14 5.28 -6.84
CA PRO A 158 -18.90 3.85 -7.01
C PRO A 158 -19.44 3.04 -5.82
N GLY A 159 -20.13 1.93 -6.07
CA GLY A 159 -20.81 1.17 -5.01
C GLY A 159 -19.86 0.65 -3.94
N GLY A 160 -20.27 0.74 -2.66
CA GLY A 160 -19.49 0.27 -1.51
C GLY A 160 -18.40 1.24 -1.03
N ILE A 161 -18.29 2.44 -1.60
CA ILE A 161 -17.32 3.45 -1.17
C ILE A 161 -17.86 4.32 -0.04
N VAL A 162 -16.97 4.73 0.86
CA VAL A 162 -17.20 5.80 1.83
C VAL A 162 -16.09 6.86 1.73
N ASP A 163 -16.45 8.13 1.96
CA ASP A 163 -15.47 9.21 2.08
C ASP A 163 -15.11 9.39 3.54
N GLU A 164 -13.85 9.16 3.87
CA GLU A 164 -13.37 8.96 5.24
C GLU A 164 -13.56 10.18 6.14
N PRO A 165 -13.35 11.43 5.67
CA PRO A 165 -13.60 12.61 6.49
C PRO A 165 -15.06 12.76 6.96
N HIS A 166 -16.00 12.08 6.30
CA HIS A 166 -17.42 12.13 6.61
C HIS A 166 -17.90 10.94 7.45
N VAL A 167 -17.02 9.97 7.76
CA VAL A 167 -17.37 8.84 8.61
C VAL A 167 -17.37 9.30 10.07
N GLN A 168 -18.55 9.33 10.67
CA GLN A 168 -18.70 9.67 12.07
C GLN A 168 -18.05 8.59 12.96
N PRO A 169 -17.37 8.97 14.06
CA PRO A 169 -16.92 8.02 15.06
C PRO A 169 -18.10 7.18 15.54
N GLY A 170 -17.93 5.86 15.56
CA GLY A 170 -18.94 4.97 16.12
C GLY A 170 -19.10 5.12 17.62
N ARG A 171 -20.23 4.66 18.14
CA ARG A 171 -20.39 4.49 19.59
C ARG A 171 -19.39 3.44 20.07
N GLN A 172 -18.50 3.84 20.98
CA GLN A 172 -17.57 2.92 21.61
C GLN A 172 -18.33 1.91 22.50
N PRO A 173 -17.93 0.63 22.52
CA PRO A 173 -18.45 -0.32 23.49
C PRO A 173 -18.14 0.12 24.92
N GLN A 174 -19.05 -0.12 25.87
CA GLN A 174 -18.82 0.22 27.28
C GLN A 174 -17.72 -0.64 27.92
N GLN A 175 -17.63 -1.92 27.53
CA GLN A 175 -16.64 -2.88 28.01
C GLN A 175 -16.04 -3.63 26.81
N PRO A 176 -15.11 -3.00 26.08
CA PRO A 176 -14.51 -3.60 24.90
C PRO A 176 -13.61 -4.77 25.28
N ALA A 177 -13.66 -5.86 24.51
CA ALA A 177 -12.80 -7.02 24.70
C ALA A 177 -11.32 -6.71 24.37
N PHE A 178 -11.11 -5.79 23.43
CA PHE A 178 -9.81 -5.24 23.07
C PHE A 178 -9.99 -3.88 22.38
N ALA A 179 -8.91 -3.13 22.22
CA ALA A 179 -8.90 -1.88 21.48
C ALA A 179 -8.02 -2.00 20.22
N ILE A 180 -8.39 -1.30 19.16
CA ILE A 180 -7.62 -1.18 17.92
C ILE A 180 -7.11 0.25 17.84
N LEU A 181 -5.79 0.40 17.80
CA LEU A 181 -5.10 1.67 17.71
C LEU A 181 -4.54 1.84 16.28
N SER A 182 -4.93 2.90 15.57
CA SER A 182 -4.35 3.21 14.25
C SER A 182 -4.27 4.70 13.97
N PRO A 183 -3.14 5.24 13.49
CA PRO A 183 -3.02 6.65 13.17
C PRO A 183 -3.65 6.99 11.81
N ASP A 184 -3.99 5.99 10.99
CA ASP A 184 -4.54 6.19 9.66
C ASP A 184 -6.08 6.34 9.73
N PRO A 185 -6.64 7.54 9.47
CA PRO A 185 -8.07 7.75 9.53
C PRO A 185 -8.84 6.92 8.49
N SER A 186 -8.20 6.54 7.38
CA SER A 186 -8.83 5.69 6.38
C SER A 186 -8.96 4.23 6.80
N VAL A 187 -8.04 3.75 7.65
CA VAL A 187 -8.18 2.44 8.29
C VAL A 187 -9.32 2.50 9.29
N LEU A 188 -9.32 3.46 10.22
CA LEU A 188 -10.37 3.59 11.22
C LEU A 188 -11.76 3.73 10.58
N ALA A 189 -11.88 4.56 9.54
CA ALA A 189 -13.11 4.70 8.77
C ALA A 189 -13.54 3.35 8.15
N CYS A 190 -12.61 2.61 7.53
CA CYS A 190 -12.89 1.28 6.99
C CYS A 190 -13.41 0.31 8.06
N LEU A 191 -12.80 0.28 9.25
CA LEU A 191 -13.22 -0.59 10.34
C LEU A 191 -14.60 -0.19 10.87
N GLN A 192 -14.84 1.11 10.98
CA GLN A 192 -16.10 1.66 11.46
C GLN A 192 -17.27 1.31 10.54
N VAL A 193 -17.13 1.52 9.22
CA VAL A 193 -18.23 1.27 8.27
C VAL A 193 -18.49 -0.22 8.01
N ASN A 194 -17.53 -1.08 8.38
CA ASN A 194 -17.70 -2.54 8.39
C ASN A 194 -18.02 -3.07 9.80
N ASP A 195 -18.44 -2.19 10.71
CA ASP A 195 -19.03 -2.53 12.00
C ASP A 195 -18.12 -3.39 12.90
N VAL A 196 -16.79 -3.21 12.78
CA VAL A 196 -15.79 -3.96 13.55
C VAL A 196 -15.97 -3.78 15.04
N GLY A 197 -16.32 -2.56 15.47
CA GLY A 197 -16.50 -2.26 16.89
C GLY A 197 -17.62 -3.08 17.53
N ARG A 198 -18.78 -3.19 16.86
CA ARG A 198 -19.89 -4.03 17.34
C ARG A 198 -19.61 -5.52 17.12
N ARG A 199 -19.15 -5.91 15.91
CA ARG A 199 -18.95 -7.31 15.53
C ARG A 199 -17.92 -8.03 16.41
N PHE A 200 -16.85 -7.35 16.82
CA PHE A 200 -15.78 -7.93 17.61
C PHE A 200 -15.69 -7.37 19.04
N ASN A 201 -16.69 -6.58 19.47
CA ASN A 201 -16.66 -5.84 20.73
C ASN A 201 -15.34 -5.08 20.94
N ALA A 202 -14.90 -4.34 19.92
CA ALA A 202 -13.61 -3.67 19.87
C ALA A 202 -13.77 -2.15 19.97
N ALA A 203 -12.94 -1.50 20.79
CA ALA A 203 -12.83 -0.03 20.75
C ALA A 203 -11.93 0.40 19.59
N LEU A 204 -12.25 1.49 18.90
CA LEU A 204 -11.43 2.05 17.82
C LEU A 204 -10.83 3.38 18.28
N ALA A 205 -9.51 3.55 18.19
CA ALA A 205 -8.82 4.75 18.65
C ALA A 205 -7.74 5.22 17.66
N ALA A 206 -7.60 6.53 17.53
CA ALA A 206 -6.53 7.15 16.73
C ALA A 206 -5.26 7.41 17.56
N LYS A 207 -5.44 7.67 18.86
CA LYS A 207 -4.35 8.02 19.79
C LYS A 207 -4.42 7.14 21.03
N VAL A 208 -3.27 7.00 21.70
CA VAL A 208 -3.16 6.23 22.95
C VAL A 208 -4.08 6.80 24.04
N ALA A 209 -4.20 8.13 24.12
CA ALA A 209 -5.06 8.82 25.08
C ALA A 209 -6.56 8.49 24.94
N ASP A 210 -6.99 8.03 23.76
CA ASP A 210 -8.40 7.69 23.49
C ASP A 210 -8.69 6.20 23.81
N LEU A 211 -7.71 5.44 24.29
CA LEU A 211 -7.86 4.02 24.57
C LEU A 211 -8.56 3.79 25.91
N PRO A 212 -9.50 2.83 25.99
CA PRO A 212 -10.04 2.36 27.26
C PRO A 212 -8.92 1.86 28.19
N PRO A 213 -9.04 2.07 29.52
CA PRO A 213 -8.06 1.61 30.49
C PRO A 213 -8.00 0.07 30.53
N GLU A 214 -6.84 -0.48 30.92
CA GLU A 214 -6.59 -1.94 31.15
C GLU A 214 -6.93 -2.90 29.98
N THR A 215 -7.28 -2.38 28.80
CA THR A 215 -7.76 -3.20 27.68
C THR A 215 -6.57 -3.64 26.81
N PRO A 216 -6.48 -4.90 26.33
CA PRO A 216 -5.47 -5.30 25.35
C PRO A 216 -5.56 -4.46 24.07
N VAL A 217 -4.42 -4.12 23.46
CA VAL A 217 -4.38 -3.19 22.31
C VAL A 217 -3.78 -3.87 21.09
N ALA A 218 -4.51 -3.87 19.98
CA ALA A 218 -4.02 -4.25 18.66
C ALA A 218 -3.63 -2.99 17.87
N VAL A 219 -2.35 -2.85 17.53
CA VAL A 219 -1.82 -1.67 16.83
C VAL A 219 -1.77 -1.94 15.34
N ILE A 220 -2.39 -1.07 14.54
CA ILE A 220 -2.42 -1.13 13.08
C ILE A 220 -1.67 0.07 12.52
N HIS A 221 -0.59 -0.18 11.79
CA HIS A 221 0.25 0.84 11.19
C HIS A 221 0.73 0.43 9.79
N ASP A 222 1.24 1.42 9.05
CA ASP A 222 1.90 1.24 7.75
C ASP A 222 3.25 0.53 7.89
N ALA A 223 3.69 -0.16 6.83
CA ALA A 223 5.10 -0.53 6.71
C ALA A 223 5.88 0.71 6.29
N SER A 224 6.14 1.60 7.22
CA SER A 224 6.84 2.87 6.99
C SER A 224 7.68 3.21 8.22
N LEU A 225 8.58 4.18 8.06
CA LEU A 225 9.39 4.68 9.18
C LEU A 225 8.48 5.21 10.30
N ASP A 226 7.46 6.00 9.94
CA ASP A 226 6.50 6.54 10.91
C ASP A 226 5.67 5.44 11.56
N GLY A 227 5.29 4.39 10.81
CA GLY A 227 4.51 3.28 11.32
C GLY A 227 5.26 2.43 12.36
N GLU A 228 6.53 2.12 12.10
CA GLU A 228 7.36 1.36 13.07
C GLU A 228 7.68 2.20 14.32
N LEU A 229 7.91 3.50 14.16
CA LEU A 229 8.07 4.41 15.29
C LEU A 229 6.79 4.52 16.11
N PHE A 230 5.63 4.62 15.45
CA PHE A 230 4.33 4.62 16.12
C PHE A 230 4.12 3.35 16.93
N LEU A 231 4.44 2.17 16.38
CA LEU A 231 4.36 0.91 17.12
C LEU A 231 5.28 0.89 18.35
N ALA A 232 6.52 1.36 18.20
CA ALA A 232 7.49 1.40 19.28
C ALA A 232 7.06 2.37 20.40
N SER A 233 6.59 3.57 20.04
CA SER A 233 6.01 4.54 20.98
C SER A 233 4.79 3.98 21.69
N ALA A 234 3.85 3.36 20.96
CA ALA A 234 2.68 2.74 21.56
C ALA A 234 3.04 1.64 22.56
N LYS A 235 4.02 0.79 22.26
CA LYS A 235 4.53 -0.24 23.20
C LYS A 235 5.18 0.39 24.44
N HIS A 236 5.85 1.53 24.30
CA HIS A 236 6.45 2.25 25.41
C HIS A 236 5.40 2.91 26.32
N GLU A 237 4.44 3.61 25.74
CA GLU A 237 3.37 4.30 26.48
C GLU A 237 2.40 3.31 27.16
N LEU A 238 2.16 2.16 26.53
CA LEU A 238 1.26 1.13 27.03
C LEU A 238 2.00 0.04 27.83
N ARG A 239 3.12 0.38 28.46
CA ARG A 239 3.85 -0.55 29.35
C ARG A 239 2.91 -1.08 30.43
N GLY A 240 2.88 -2.40 30.60
CA GLY A 240 1.96 -3.11 31.50
C GLY A 240 0.69 -3.63 30.82
N ARG A 241 0.37 -3.16 29.60
CA ARG A 241 -0.73 -3.69 28.79
C ARG A 241 -0.23 -4.66 27.72
N ARG A 242 -1.08 -5.62 27.36
CA ARG A 242 -0.81 -6.52 26.23
C ARG A 242 -0.97 -5.75 24.92
N VAL A 243 0.13 -5.51 24.22
CA VAL A 243 0.15 -4.87 22.89
C VAL A 243 0.45 -5.90 21.81
N ILE A 244 -0.47 -6.07 20.86
CA ILE A 244 -0.33 -6.93 19.69
C ILE A 244 -0.08 -6.06 18.48
N ASP A 245 0.99 -6.35 17.75
CA ASP A 245 1.21 -5.75 16.45
C ASP A 245 0.34 -6.45 15.38
N LEU A 246 -0.56 -5.67 14.78
CA LEU A 246 -1.43 -6.06 13.67
C LEU A 246 -1.10 -5.30 12.37
N GLY A 247 -0.08 -4.44 12.41
CA GLY A 247 0.33 -3.59 11.33
C GLY A 247 0.89 -4.36 10.13
N LEU A 248 1.25 -3.59 9.10
CA LEU A 248 2.00 -4.11 7.98
C LEU A 248 3.48 -3.91 8.31
N ARG A 249 4.20 -5.00 8.62
CA ARG A 249 5.66 -4.95 8.83
C ARG A 249 6.42 -4.96 7.50
N PRO A 250 7.61 -4.31 7.41
CA PRO A 250 8.49 -4.39 6.24
C PRO A 250 8.79 -5.82 5.77
N ARG A 251 9.03 -6.81 6.66
CA ARG A 251 9.23 -8.21 6.24
C ARG A 251 8.06 -8.77 5.41
N ALA A 252 6.82 -8.43 5.77
CA ALA A 252 5.64 -8.92 5.07
C ALA A 252 5.53 -8.29 3.67
N VAL A 253 5.93 -7.03 3.55
CA VAL A 253 6.00 -6.33 2.25
C VAL A 253 7.11 -6.93 1.38
N LEU A 254 8.28 -7.17 1.95
CA LEU A 254 9.44 -7.75 1.25
C LEU A 254 9.19 -9.19 0.77
N ALA A 255 8.41 -9.97 1.51
CA ALA A 255 8.03 -11.33 1.15
C ALA A 255 6.86 -11.41 0.13
N ALA A 256 6.12 -10.31 -0.07
CA ALA A 256 4.96 -10.32 -0.95
C ALA A 256 5.38 -10.32 -2.44
N LYS A 257 4.61 -11.02 -3.27
CA LYS A 257 4.86 -11.11 -4.73
C LYS A 257 4.64 -9.79 -5.48
N ASP A 258 3.65 -8.99 -5.07
CA ASP A 258 3.32 -7.71 -5.73
C ASP A 258 2.83 -6.66 -4.70
N PRO A 259 3.69 -6.26 -3.74
CA PRO A 259 3.33 -5.28 -2.72
C PRO A 259 3.12 -3.90 -3.34
N PHE A 260 2.18 -3.15 -2.79
CA PHE A 260 2.07 -1.73 -3.10
C PHE A 260 3.18 -0.98 -2.36
N ARG A 261 3.98 -0.18 -3.05
CA ARG A 261 5.14 0.49 -2.47
C ARG A 261 5.19 1.94 -2.91
N LEU A 262 5.58 2.80 -2.00
CA LEU A 262 5.90 4.19 -2.24
C LEU A 262 7.34 4.44 -1.81
N ARG A 263 7.98 5.47 -2.37
CA ARG A 263 9.33 5.87 -2.00
C ARG A 263 9.46 7.38 -1.91
N THR A 264 9.82 7.87 -0.73
CA THR A 264 10.20 9.27 -0.49
C THR A 264 11.72 9.43 -0.66
N LYS A 265 12.18 10.68 -0.84
CA LYS A 265 13.62 10.98 -0.96
C LYS A 265 14.27 11.30 0.39
N ASP A 266 13.47 11.55 1.41
CA ASP A 266 13.92 12.15 2.66
C ASP A 266 14.57 11.08 3.54
N ARG A 267 15.89 11.15 3.64
CA ARG A 267 16.68 10.29 4.54
C ARG A 267 16.56 10.82 5.96
N GLN A 268 16.33 9.92 6.89
CA GLN A 268 16.19 10.23 8.32
C GLN A 268 17.07 9.27 9.13
N PRO A 269 18.41 9.36 9.00
CA PRO A 269 19.35 8.40 9.57
C PRO A 269 19.25 8.30 11.09
N GLU A 270 18.97 9.40 11.78
CA GLU A 270 18.75 9.44 13.23
C GLU A 270 17.56 8.58 13.65
N ARG A 271 16.45 8.63 12.90
CA ARG A 271 15.26 7.81 13.17
C ARG A 271 15.51 6.33 12.89
N ILE A 272 16.29 6.02 11.86
CA ILE A 272 16.69 4.64 11.53
C ILE A 272 17.62 4.07 12.62
N ALA A 273 18.59 4.86 13.08
CA ALA A 273 19.48 4.48 14.18
C ALA A 273 18.68 4.22 15.47
N TRP A 274 17.69 5.06 15.76
CA TRP A 274 16.78 4.84 16.88
C TRP A 274 16.00 3.53 16.74
N LEU A 275 15.42 3.24 15.56
CA LEU A 275 14.71 1.97 15.34
C LEU A 275 15.63 0.76 15.51
N LYS A 276 16.87 0.85 15.01
CA LYS A 276 17.88 -0.20 15.18
C LYS A 276 18.16 -0.52 16.65
N ALA A 277 18.15 0.51 17.51
CA ALA A 277 18.40 0.35 18.94
C ALA A 277 17.17 -0.11 19.75
N ASN A 278 15.95 0.13 19.26
CA ASN A 278 14.72 -0.02 20.05
C ASN A 278 13.71 -1.05 19.49
N THR A 279 14.02 -1.73 18.39
CA THR A 279 13.08 -2.68 17.74
C THR A 279 13.75 -3.98 17.30
N ASP A 280 12.94 -4.96 16.92
CA ASP A 280 13.33 -6.27 16.42
C ASP A 280 13.52 -6.30 14.88
N LEU A 281 13.64 -5.15 14.24
CA LEU A 281 13.75 -5.05 12.78
C LEU A 281 15.09 -5.61 12.29
N THR A 282 15.02 -6.43 11.24
CA THR A 282 16.23 -6.98 10.60
C THR A 282 17.00 -5.89 9.85
N PRO A 283 18.31 -6.06 9.60
CA PRO A 283 19.11 -5.11 8.81
C PRO A 283 18.48 -4.80 7.45
N LYS A 284 17.94 -5.82 6.77
CA LYS A 284 17.26 -5.66 5.47
C LYS A 284 16.00 -4.79 5.56
N GLU A 285 15.26 -4.87 6.66
CA GLU A 285 14.08 -4.03 6.90
C GLU A 285 14.49 -2.59 7.19
N LEU A 286 15.54 -2.38 8.01
CA LEU A 286 16.09 -1.06 8.31
C LEU A 286 16.65 -0.39 7.05
N ASP A 287 17.37 -1.12 6.20
CA ASP A 287 17.85 -0.62 4.91
C ASP A 287 16.69 -0.23 3.99
N TRP A 288 15.63 -1.04 3.94
CA TRP A 288 14.43 -0.74 3.17
C TRP A 288 13.74 0.55 3.64
N LEU A 289 13.61 0.74 4.95
CA LEU A 289 13.06 1.97 5.55
C LEU A 289 13.99 3.18 5.33
N GLY A 290 15.29 3.02 5.53
CA GLY A 290 16.30 4.05 5.31
C GLY A 290 16.45 4.45 3.83
N ASP A 291 16.02 3.57 2.95
CA ASP A 291 15.87 3.82 1.52
C ASP A 291 14.67 4.70 1.18
N GLY A 292 13.84 5.06 2.17
CA GLY A 292 12.63 5.86 2.02
C GLY A 292 11.42 5.06 1.53
N TRP A 293 11.50 3.72 1.52
CA TRP A 293 10.37 2.90 1.09
C TRP A 293 9.28 2.83 2.16
N SER A 294 8.04 2.77 1.70
CA SER A 294 6.87 2.55 2.54
C SER A 294 5.78 1.75 1.83
N SER A 295 4.89 1.13 2.61
CA SER A 295 3.67 0.47 2.13
C SER A 295 2.50 0.86 3.05
N PRO A 296 1.55 1.68 2.57
CA PRO A 296 0.38 2.04 3.35
C PRO A 296 -0.49 0.82 3.64
N ILE A 297 -0.92 0.65 4.89
CA ILE A 297 -1.84 -0.43 5.26
C ILE A 297 -3.22 -0.25 4.61
N ALA A 298 -3.62 1.00 4.33
CA ALA A 298 -4.79 1.32 3.53
C ALA A 298 -4.69 0.85 2.06
N ALA A 299 -3.54 0.35 1.59
CA ALA A 299 -3.44 -0.31 0.29
C ALA A 299 -3.93 -1.77 0.32
N LEU A 300 -4.20 -2.34 1.51
CA LEU A 300 -4.85 -3.64 1.68
C LEU A 300 -6.35 -3.54 1.34
N ARG A 301 -6.91 -4.65 0.86
CA ARG A 301 -8.37 -4.75 0.67
C ARG A 301 -9.08 -4.83 2.02
N PRO A 302 -10.32 -4.33 2.16
CA PRO A 302 -11.11 -4.47 3.40
C PRO A 302 -11.15 -5.90 3.91
N ALA A 303 -11.41 -6.88 3.04
CA ALA A 303 -11.42 -8.30 3.41
C ALA A 303 -10.10 -8.77 4.06
N GLN A 304 -8.95 -8.29 3.57
CA GLN A 304 -7.64 -8.66 4.13
C GLN A 304 -7.40 -7.99 5.49
N LEU A 305 -7.86 -6.75 5.65
CA LEU A 305 -7.78 -6.01 6.91
C LEU A 305 -8.68 -6.65 7.98
N LEU A 306 -9.93 -6.98 7.63
CA LEU A 306 -10.88 -7.64 8.53
C LEU A 306 -10.43 -9.05 8.92
N ALA A 307 -9.89 -9.84 7.99
CA ALA A 307 -9.36 -11.17 8.30
C ALA A 307 -8.18 -11.13 9.29
N ARG A 308 -7.39 -10.05 9.31
CA ARG A 308 -6.34 -9.85 10.32
C ARG A 308 -6.94 -9.59 11.69
N ILE A 309 -7.96 -8.74 11.76
CA ILE A 309 -8.66 -8.41 13.00
C ILE A 309 -9.38 -9.63 13.56
N GLU A 310 -10.06 -10.40 12.71
CA GLU A 310 -10.75 -11.63 13.10
C GLU A 310 -9.81 -12.62 13.78
N LYS A 311 -8.60 -12.81 13.26
CA LYS A 311 -7.59 -13.66 13.92
C LYS A 311 -7.25 -13.16 15.32
N VAL A 312 -7.03 -11.85 15.48
CA VAL A 312 -6.74 -11.25 16.80
C VAL A 312 -7.93 -11.35 17.72
N ALA A 313 -9.14 -11.12 17.24
CA ALA A 313 -10.37 -11.25 18.00
C ALA A 313 -10.57 -12.69 18.50
N THR A 314 -10.24 -13.71 17.70
CA THR A 314 -10.27 -15.11 18.16
C THR A 314 -9.22 -15.38 19.24
N HIS A 315 -8.03 -14.77 19.14
CA HIS A 315 -6.97 -14.92 20.14
C HIS A 315 -7.23 -14.16 21.45
N LEU A 316 -7.85 -12.98 21.39
CA LEU A 316 -8.14 -12.14 22.55
C LEU A 316 -9.51 -12.45 23.17
N GLY A 317 -10.54 -12.61 22.34
CA GLY A 317 -11.89 -12.99 22.76
C GLY A 317 -11.99 -14.44 23.23
N GLY A 318 -11.21 -15.35 22.63
CA GLY A 318 -11.10 -16.74 23.11
C GLY A 318 -10.43 -16.89 24.48
N ALA A 319 -9.83 -15.83 25.04
CA ALA A 319 -9.35 -15.82 26.42
C ALA A 319 -10.49 -15.69 27.45
N ASN A 320 -11.70 -15.33 27.02
CA ASN A 320 -12.92 -15.31 27.83
C ASN A 320 -13.91 -16.42 27.52
N ASP A 321 -13.55 -17.39 26.67
CA ASP A 321 -14.32 -18.61 26.49
C ASP A 321 -14.24 -19.48 27.78
N PRO A 322 -15.36 -19.66 28.51
CA PRO A 322 -15.38 -20.47 29.72
C PRO A 322 -14.95 -21.91 29.46
N ALA A 323 -15.27 -22.46 28.28
CA ALA A 323 -14.89 -23.82 27.91
C ALA A 323 -13.37 -23.96 27.72
N ARG A 324 -12.70 -22.93 27.21
CA ARG A 324 -11.25 -22.90 27.06
C ARG A 324 -10.53 -22.67 28.38
N LYS A 325 -11.10 -21.84 29.28
CA LYS A 325 -10.62 -21.73 30.67
C LYS A 325 -10.80 -23.04 31.44
N ALA A 326 -11.94 -23.71 31.28
CA ALA A 326 -12.20 -25.02 31.86
C ALA A 326 -11.23 -26.08 31.31
N ALA A 327 -11.01 -26.14 29.99
CA ALA A 327 -10.05 -27.06 29.38
C ALA A 327 -8.60 -26.80 29.80
N ALA A 328 -8.20 -25.53 29.98
CA ALA A 328 -6.89 -25.18 30.51
C ALA A 328 -6.75 -25.51 32.01
N ALA A 329 -7.83 -25.37 32.79
CA ALA A 329 -7.89 -25.72 34.21
C ALA A 329 -7.89 -27.24 34.45
N ILE A 330 -8.44 -28.02 33.52
CA ILE A 330 -8.43 -29.49 33.59
C ILE A 330 -7.02 -30.04 33.34
N GLY A 331 -6.12 -29.25 32.74
CA GLY A 331 -4.76 -29.67 32.41
C GLY A 331 -4.78 -30.75 31.32
N PHE A 332 -3.87 -30.67 30.36
CA PHE A 332 -3.58 -31.82 29.52
C PHE A 332 -2.98 -32.91 30.42
N MET A 333 -3.82 -33.77 31.00
CA MET A 333 -3.36 -35.03 31.56
C MET A 333 -2.74 -35.81 30.39
N THR A 334 -1.43 -36.00 30.50
CA THR A 334 -0.63 -36.88 29.66
C THR A 334 -1.38 -38.19 29.43
N TRP A 335 -1.66 -38.49 28.15
CA TRP A 335 -2.16 -39.80 27.75
C TRP A 335 -1.22 -40.90 28.27
N PRO A 336 -1.72 -41.97 28.90
CA PRO A 336 -0.88 -43.11 29.23
C PRO A 336 -0.45 -43.78 27.93
N ALA A 337 0.86 -44.02 27.80
CA ALA A 337 1.42 -44.79 26.70
C ALA A 337 0.84 -46.21 26.73
N ALA A 338 0.37 -46.68 25.58
CA ALA A 338 0.00 -48.07 25.33
C ALA A 338 1.16 -48.80 24.66
#